data_AF-A0A2E0FA04-F1
#
_entry.id   AF-A0A2E0FA04-F1
#
_cell.length_a   1.000
_cell.length_b   1.000
_cell.length_c   1.000
_cell.angle_alpha   90.00
_cell.angle_beta   90.00
_cell.angle_gamma   90.00
#
_symmetry.space_group_name_H-M   'P 1'
#
loop_
_entity.id
_entity.type
_entity.pdbx_description
1 polymer ?
#
loop_
_entity_poly.entity_id
_entity_poly.type
_entity_poly.pdbx_seq_one_letter_code
_entity_poly.pdbx_strand_id
1 'polypeptide(L)'
;MILKNILVFSILVFSNLLVFISHRQTDIQQLIEDDLSNIILFSGITKFYGYLIISILVSLFSLFLKSYFNPFIEVYLLYFQRFGFYFLINLISISSVYLVLRVYGYSRLSLLFYLIISSLILYYSDKS
;
A
#
# COMPACT_ATOMS: atom_id res chain seq x y z
N MET A 1 -17.60 -12.41 4.84
CA MET A 1 -17.31 -11.00 4.48
C MET A 1 -16.13 -10.44 5.27
N ILE A 2 -16.18 -10.43 6.61
CA ILE A 2 -15.07 -9.90 7.46
C ILE A 2 -13.76 -10.70 7.30
N LEU A 3 -13.82 -12.04 7.37
CA LEU A 3 -12.64 -12.91 7.22
C LEU A 3 -11.90 -12.69 5.88
N LYS A 4 -12.66 -12.47 4.81
CA LYS A 4 -12.14 -12.20 3.47
C LYS A 4 -11.38 -10.88 3.42
N ASN A 5 -11.94 -9.81 4.02
CA ASN A 5 -11.28 -8.51 4.07
C ASN A 5 -10.00 -8.57 4.90
N ILE A 6 -9.98 -9.34 6.00
CA ILE A 6 -8.77 -9.57 6.80
C ILE A 6 -7.70 -10.30 5.99
N LEU A 7 -8.09 -11.31 5.21
CA LEU A 7 -7.17 -12.06 4.35
C LEU A 7 -6.63 -11.18 3.22
N VAL A 8 -7.47 -10.38 2.56
CA VAL A 8 -7.02 -9.43 1.53
C VAL A 8 -6.07 -8.40 2.13
N PHE A 9 -6.39 -7.87 3.31
CA PHE A 9 -5.53 -6.95 4.04
C PHE A 9 -4.17 -7.56 4.33
N SER A 10 -4.10 -8.78 4.87
CA SER A 10 -2.83 -9.42 5.19
C SER A 10 -1.97 -9.68 3.95
N ILE A 11 -2.57 -10.10 2.83
CA ILE A 11 -1.86 -10.28 1.56
C ILE A 11 -1.35 -8.92 1.03
N LEU A 12 -2.13 -7.84 1.13
CA LEU A 12 -1.70 -6.51 0.70
C LEU A 12 -0.52 -5.99 1.54
N VAL A 13 -0.55 -6.20 2.86
CA VAL A 13 0.57 -5.87 3.76
C VAL A 13 1.81 -6.67 3.35
N PHE A 14 1.68 -7.98 3.20
CA PHE A 14 2.79 -8.86 2.85
C PHE A 14 3.41 -8.52 1.49
N SER A 15 2.57 -8.26 0.49
CA SER A 15 3.05 -7.87 -0.85
C SER A 15 3.78 -6.54 -0.84
N ASN A 16 3.38 -5.57 0.00
CA ASN A 16 4.09 -4.30 0.13
C ASN A 16 5.43 -4.48 0.87
N LEU A 17 5.44 -5.27 1.95
CA LEU A 17 6.67 -5.62 2.67
C LEU A 17 7.73 -6.27 1.76
N LEU A 18 7.29 -7.14 0.84
CA LEU A 18 8.19 -7.75 -0.14
C LEU A 18 8.89 -6.71 -1.03
N VAL A 19 8.25 -5.58 -1.34
CA VAL A 19 8.88 -4.49 -2.10
C VAL A 19 10.08 -3.93 -1.34
N PHE A 20 9.93 -3.71 -0.02
CA PHE A 20 10.98 -3.19 0.83
C PHE A 20 12.10 -4.20 1.10
N ILE A 21 11.77 -5.47 1.31
CA ILE A 21 12.78 -6.51 1.56
C ILE A 21 13.62 -6.76 0.30
N SER A 22 13.02 -6.65 -0.89
CA SER A 22 13.70 -6.88 -2.16
C SER A 22 14.73 -5.80 -2.49
N HIS A 23 14.67 -4.62 -1.86
CA HIS A 23 15.54 -3.50 -2.21
C HIS A 23 16.28 -2.93 -1.01
N ARG A 24 17.62 -2.90 -1.10
CA ARG A 24 18.51 -2.56 0.02
C ARG A 24 18.67 -1.06 0.27
N GLN A 25 18.23 -0.22 -0.68
CA GLN A 25 18.48 1.24 -0.70
C GLN A 25 17.23 2.08 -0.39
N THR A 26 16.15 1.46 0.09
CA THR A 26 14.98 2.21 0.55
C THR A 26 15.35 3.08 1.74
N ASP A 27 15.11 4.38 1.58
CA ASP A 27 15.41 5.38 2.58
C ASP A 27 14.11 5.81 3.27
N ILE A 28 14.07 5.52 4.57
CA ILE A 28 13.00 5.91 5.50
C ILE A 28 13.59 6.63 6.71
N GLN A 29 14.84 7.12 6.58
CA GLN A 29 15.58 7.69 7.69
C GLN A 29 14.91 8.97 8.20
N GLN A 30 14.37 9.81 7.31
CA GLN A 30 13.60 10.99 7.70
C GLN A 30 12.36 10.62 8.54
N LEU A 31 11.63 9.58 8.14
CA LEU A 31 10.48 9.10 8.90
C LEU A 31 10.89 8.66 10.32
N ILE A 32 11.99 7.91 10.44
CA ILE A 32 12.45 7.36 11.72
C ILE A 32 13.10 8.42 12.61
N GLU A 33 14.01 9.22 12.05
CA GLU A 33 14.89 10.13 12.79
C GLU A 33 14.30 11.53 12.97
N ASP A 34 13.51 12.04 12.04
CA ASP A 34 12.95 13.39 12.15
C ASP A 34 11.52 13.38 12.70
N ASP A 35 10.67 12.47 12.23
CA ASP A 35 9.25 12.46 12.59
C ASP A 35 8.93 11.58 13.82
N LEU A 36 9.46 10.35 13.85
CA LEU A 36 9.17 9.39 14.93
C LEU A 36 10.04 9.57 16.18
N SER A 37 11.27 10.04 16.05
CA SER A 37 12.18 10.23 17.21
C SER A 37 11.68 11.28 18.21
N ASN A 38 10.90 12.25 17.72
CA ASN A 38 10.24 13.28 18.53
C ASN A 38 9.12 12.71 19.42
N ILE A 39 8.69 11.48 19.16
CA ILE A 39 7.71 10.75 19.97
C ILE A 39 8.47 9.74 20.83
N ILE A 40 8.51 9.96 22.15
CA ILE A 40 9.29 9.19 23.13
C ILE A 40 9.05 7.66 23.06
N LEU A 41 7.85 7.23 22.63
CA LEU A 41 7.49 5.81 22.44
C LEU A 41 8.25 5.11 21.31
N PHE A 42 8.91 5.85 20.44
CA PHE A 42 9.46 5.36 19.17
C PHE A 42 10.98 5.49 19.06
N SER A 43 11.64 5.89 20.14
CA SER A 43 13.10 5.91 20.22
C SER A 43 13.68 4.50 20.04
N GLY A 44 14.48 4.28 19.00
CA GLY A 44 15.12 2.99 18.73
C GLY A 44 14.35 2.06 17.78
N ILE A 45 13.37 2.56 17.03
CA ILE A 45 12.76 1.80 15.93
C ILE A 45 13.83 1.35 14.92
N THR A 46 13.83 0.07 14.59
CA THR A 46 14.63 -0.46 13.48
C THR A 46 13.95 -0.18 12.13
N LYS A 47 14.74 -0.11 11.06
CA LYS A 47 14.23 0.09 9.68
C LYS A 47 13.11 -0.90 9.30
N PHE A 48 13.19 -2.13 9.81
CA PHE A 48 12.17 -3.15 9.57
C PHE A 48 10.79 -2.76 10.10
N TYR A 49 10.71 -2.21 11.32
CA TYR A 49 9.43 -1.77 11.87
C TYR A 49 8.87 -0.55 11.12
N GLY A 50 9.74 0.33 10.62
CA GLY A 50 9.33 1.41 9.71
C GLY A 50 8.65 0.87 8.44
N TYR A 51 9.25 -0.14 7.79
CA TYR A 51 8.65 -0.79 6.62
C TYR A 51 7.30 -1.46 6.94
N LEU A 52 7.16 -2.04 8.12
CA LEU A 52 5.88 -2.61 8.59
C LEU A 52 4.81 -1.54 8.71
N ILE A 53 5.11 -0.41 9.38
CA ILE A 53 4.17 0.70 9.55
C ILE A 53 3.72 1.23 8.18
N ILE A 54 4.66 1.48 7.27
CA ILE A 54 4.35 1.96 5.93
C ILE A 54 3.45 0.95 5.20
N SER A 55 3.79 -0.34 5.24
CA SER A 55 3.03 -1.39 4.55
C SER A 55 1.60 -1.52 5.07
N ILE A 56 1.40 -1.38 6.38
CA ILE A 56 0.09 -1.36 7.04
C ILE A 56 -0.71 -0.11 6.61
N LEU A 57 -0.07 1.05 6.55
CA LEU A 57 -0.73 2.29 6.15
C LEU A 57 -1.17 2.25 4.68
N VAL A 58 -0.32 1.77 3.77
CA VAL A 58 -0.68 1.62 2.35
C VAL A 58 -1.84 0.64 2.18
N SER A 59 -1.83 -0.50 2.87
CA SER A 59 -2.92 -1.48 2.75
C SER A 59 -4.23 -0.96 3.34
N LEU A 60 -4.20 -0.31 4.52
CA LEU A 60 -5.37 0.36 5.11
C LEU A 60 -5.94 1.40 4.14
N PHE A 61 -5.08 2.26 3.61
CA PHE A 61 -5.50 3.34 2.73
C PHE A 61 -6.04 2.80 1.40
N SER A 62 -5.47 1.72 0.85
CA SER A 62 -6.00 1.08 -0.36
C SER A 62 -7.42 0.51 -0.17
N LEU A 63 -7.69 -0.12 0.97
CA LEU A 63 -9.02 -0.64 1.30
C LEU A 63 -10.01 0.50 1.57
N PHE A 64 -9.55 1.56 2.23
CA PHE A 64 -10.35 2.77 2.43
C PHE A 64 -10.76 3.39 1.09
N LEU A 65 -9.80 3.61 0.18
CA LEU A 65 -10.07 4.15 -1.15
C LEU A 65 -10.98 3.23 -1.96
N LYS A 66 -10.79 1.91 -1.88
CA LYS A 66 -11.71 0.95 -2.51
C LYS A 66 -13.13 1.12 -1.99
N SER A 67 -13.32 1.18 -0.67
CA SER A 67 -14.65 1.34 -0.07
C SER A 67 -15.26 2.69 -0.43
N TYR A 68 -14.48 3.76 -0.38
CA TYR A 68 -14.92 5.12 -0.67
C TYR A 68 -15.29 5.30 -2.14
N PHE A 69 -14.48 4.74 -3.05
CA PHE A 69 -14.72 4.84 -4.48
C PHE A 69 -15.60 3.72 -5.06
N ASN A 70 -16.01 2.74 -4.25
CA ASN A 70 -16.90 1.66 -4.67
C ASN A 70 -18.17 2.13 -5.41
N PRO A 71 -18.92 3.16 -4.96
CA PRO A 71 -20.08 3.65 -5.71
C PRO A 71 -19.72 4.19 -7.10
N PHE A 72 -18.49 4.64 -7.31
CA PHE A 72 -18.02 5.17 -8.59
C PHE A 72 -17.45 4.09 -9.52
N ILE A 73 -17.24 2.86 -9.03
CA ILE A 73 -16.81 1.73 -9.86
C ILE A 73 -17.78 1.51 -11.01
N GLU A 74 -19.08 1.53 -10.73
CA GLU A 74 -20.10 1.23 -11.74
C GLU A 74 -20.08 2.25 -12.88
N VAL A 75 -19.92 3.53 -12.55
CA VAL A 75 -19.78 4.61 -13.54
C VAL A 75 -18.47 4.45 -14.32
N TYR A 76 -17.37 4.10 -13.66
CA TYR A 76 -16.08 3.88 -14.31
C TYR A 76 -16.12 2.67 -15.27
N LEU A 77 -16.84 1.60 -14.90
CA LEU A 77 -17.00 0.38 -15.71
C LEU A 77 -17.75 0.59 -17.01
N LEU A 78 -18.58 1.62 -17.10
CA LEU A 78 -19.27 1.96 -18.36
C LEU A 78 -18.27 2.35 -19.46
N TYR A 79 -17.08 2.82 -19.09
CA TYR A 79 -16.08 3.35 -20.02
C TYR A 79 -14.75 2.57 -20.01
N PHE A 80 -14.42 1.90 -18.91
CA PHE A 80 -13.10 1.28 -18.71
C PHE A 80 -13.17 -0.11 -18.07
N GLN A 81 -12.06 -0.85 -18.17
CA GLN A 81 -11.93 -2.17 -17.57
C GLN A 81 -11.79 -2.08 -16.04
N ARG A 82 -12.51 -2.95 -15.31
CA ARG A 82 -12.50 -3.05 -13.84
C ARG A 82 -11.09 -3.12 -13.23
N PHE A 83 -10.18 -3.83 -13.89
CA PHE A 83 -8.80 -3.96 -13.44
C PHE A 83 -8.09 -2.60 -13.34
N GLY A 84 -8.31 -1.71 -14.32
CA GLY A 84 -7.69 -0.38 -14.34
C GLY A 84 -8.12 0.48 -13.15
N PHE A 85 -9.35 0.29 -12.65
CA PHE A 85 -9.83 0.98 -11.47
C PHE A 85 -9.05 0.58 -10.19
N TYR A 86 -8.86 -0.72 -9.94
CA TYR A 86 -8.08 -1.16 -8.80
C TYR A 86 -6.61 -0.79 -8.93
N PHE A 87 -6.07 -0.78 -10.15
CA PHE A 87 -4.73 -0.28 -10.43
C PHE A 87 -4.58 1.19 -10.02
N LEU A 88 -5.55 2.03 -10.38
CA LEU A 88 -5.57 3.44 -9.96
C LEU A 88 -5.67 3.58 -8.44
N ILE A 89 -6.53 2.80 -7.78
CA ILE A 89 -6.61 2.82 -6.30
C ILE A 89 -5.26 2.50 -5.67
N ASN A 90 -4.62 1.42 -6.09
CA ASN A 90 -3.35 1.00 -5.50
C ASN A 90 -2.23 2.01 -5.81
N LEU A 91 -2.24 2.62 -7.01
CA LEU A 91 -1.30 3.66 -7.38
C LEU A 91 -1.46 4.93 -6.54
N ILE A 92 -2.71 5.39 -6.37
CA ILE A 92 -3.04 6.53 -5.50
C ILE A 92 -2.64 6.20 -4.06
N SER A 93 -2.89 4.97 -3.61
CA SER A 93 -2.60 4.58 -2.23
C SER A 93 -1.11 4.60 -1.90
N ILE A 94 -0.28 3.99 -2.75
CA ILE A 94 1.17 4.02 -2.54
C ILE A 94 1.70 5.44 -2.64
N SER A 95 1.30 6.17 -3.68
CA SER A 95 1.83 7.51 -3.93
C SER A 95 1.50 8.49 -2.81
N SER A 96 0.28 8.45 -2.26
CA SER A 96 -0.09 9.29 -1.14
C SER A 96 0.71 8.94 0.12
N VAL A 97 0.79 7.67 0.49
CA VAL A 97 1.47 7.24 1.71
C VAL A 97 2.97 7.45 1.60
N TYR A 98 3.59 7.14 0.46
CA TYR A 98 5.02 7.35 0.26
C TYR A 98 5.39 8.83 0.25
N LEU A 99 4.52 9.71 -0.26
CA LEU A 99 4.74 11.15 -0.21
C LEU A 99 4.60 11.68 1.22
N VAL A 100 3.54 11.31 1.93
CA VAL A 100 3.28 11.76 3.31
C VAL A 100 4.39 11.28 4.26
N LEU A 101 4.79 10.01 4.14
CA LEU A 101 5.83 9.42 4.99
C LEU A 101 7.25 9.60 4.43
N ARG A 102 7.40 10.35 3.34
CA ARG A 102 8.69 10.67 2.70
C ARG A 102 9.57 9.43 2.48
N VAL A 103 9.01 8.41 1.84
CA VAL A 103 9.71 7.18 1.49
C VAL A 103 10.44 7.37 0.16
N TYR A 104 11.77 7.26 0.17
CA TYR A 104 12.61 7.45 -1.01
C TYR A 104 13.42 6.19 -1.36
N GLY A 105 14.05 6.19 -2.53
CA GLY A 105 15.01 5.14 -2.92
C GLY A 105 14.39 3.77 -3.21
N TYR A 106 13.09 3.67 -3.48
CA TYR A 106 12.45 2.41 -3.84
C TYR A 106 12.70 2.03 -5.32
N SER A 107 12.77 0.73 -5.60
CA SER A 107 12.86 0.24 -6.98
C SER A 107 11.52 0.38 -7.69
N ARG A 108 11.53 1.05 -8.85
CA ARG A 108 10.32 1.29 -9.67
C ARG A 108 9.74 -0.02 -10.19
N LEU A 109 10.59 -1.01 -10.49
CA LEU A 109 10.17 -2.31 -10.99
C LEU A 109 9.44 -3.12 -9.92
N SER A 110 9.97 -3.18 -8.69
CA SER A 110 9.31 -3.89 -7.58
C SER A 110 7.97 -3.25 -7.22
N LEU A 111 7.88 -1.92 -7.29
CA LEU A 111 6.64 -1.19 -7.06
C LEU A 111 5.61 -1.50 -8.16
N LEU A 112 6.04 -1.60 -9.42
CA LEU A 112 5.17 -2.00 -10.53
C LEU A 112 4.64 -3.43 -10.35
N PHE A 113 5.49 -4.38 -9.96
CA PHE A 113 5.05 -5.73 -9.61
C PHE A 113 4.03 -5.73 -8.47
N TYR A 114 4.27 -4.95 -7.42
CA TYR A 114 3.30 -4.77 -6.34
C TYR A 114 1.97 -4.23 -6.86
N LEU A 115 1.98 -3.21 -7.73
CA LEU A 115 0.74 -2.64 -8.29
C LEU A 115 -0.06 -3.68 -9.07
N ILE A 116 0.59 -4.50 -9.89
CA ILE A 116 -0.10 -5.54 -10.65
C ILE A 116 -0.69 -6.59 -9.69
N ILE A 117 0.11 -7.11 -8.76
CA ILE A 117 -0.30 -8.17 -7.83
C ILE A 117 -1.44 -7.68 -6.92
N SER A 118 -1.30 -6.51 -6.31
CA SER A 118 -2.33 -5.90 -5.46
C SER A 118 -3.64 -5.67 -6.22
N SER A 119 -3.56 -5.23 -7.48
CA SER A 119 -4.75 -5.01 -8.32
C SER A 119 -5.45 -6.32 -8.68
N LEU A 120 -4.68 -7.39 -8.95
CA LEU A 120 -5.23 -8.72 -9.16
C LEU A 120 -5.94 -9.23 -7.89
N ILE A 121 -5.33 -9.07 -6.72
CA ILE A 121 -5.92 -9.49 -5.43
C ILE A 121 -7.26 -8.78 -5.20
N LEU A 122 -7.31 -7.46 -5.39
CA LEU A 122 -8.56 -6.69 -5.24
C LEU A 122 -9.62 -7.12 -6.26
N TYR A 123 -9.21 -7.36 -7.51
CA TYR A 123 -10.11 -7.82 -8.57
C TYR A 123 -10.74 -9.18 -8.27
N TYR A 124 -9.94 -10.18 -7.88
CA TYR A 124 -10.46 -11.51 -7.50
C TYR A 124 -11.28 -11.45 -6.20
N SER A 125 -10.93 -10.57 -5.28
CA SER A 125 -11.69 -10.35 -4.05
C SER A 125 -13.08 -9.75 -4.29
N ASP A 126 -13.34 -9.03 -5.39
CA ASP A 126 -14.70 -8.52 -5.65
C ASP A 126 -15.54 -9.48 -6.50
N LYS A 127 -14.91 -10.46 -7.15
CA LYS A 127 -15.62 -11.47 -7.94
C LYS A 127 -16.03 -12.71 -7.14
N SER A 128 -15.29 -13.03 -6.07
CA SER A 128 -15.58 -14.11 -5.11
C SER A 128 -16.60 -13.69 -4.07
#